data_AF-A0A2I0QS31-F1
#
_entry.id   AF-A0A2I0QS31-F1
#
_cell.length_a   1.000
_cell.length_b   1.000
_cell.length_c   1.000
_cell.angle_alpha   90.00
_cell.angle_beta   90.00
_cell.angle_gamma   90.00
#
_symmetry.space_group_name_H-M   'P 1'
#
loop_
_entity.id
_entity.type
_entity.pdbx_description
1 polymer ?
#
loop_
_entity_poly.entity_id
_entity_poly.type
_entity_poly.pdbx_seq_one_letter_code
_entity_poly.pdbx_strand_id
1 'polypeptide(L)'
;MKKFLLTGLLVVGGLLITWNLLTTDSEDVTADQDEEVGLEDSDTDSDSEEEEKESIEVEELVKQAKNEYNRLLKQNNTLTVNNQEIELSNDDVRRWIIKTYIQTRMSAQEDLEGTNLVDVSMEYRQRAQLMKDWAQEEYQVTITDNEVENFIDEQISYINDSSESNPFFIKMSNALDISKEEYFYEWEYDSFAQQLLEDRVLKIMAERHPKEEDESPEAHQERIIQKMEEELNEYIDEHL
;
A
#
# COMPACT_ATOMS: atom_id res chain seq x y z
N MET A 1 -13.95 -4.39 26.08
CA MET A 1 -12.85 -4.34 25.11
C MET A 1 -13.38 -4.88 23.81
N LYS A 2 -13.70 -4.00 22.86
CA LYS A 2 -14.13 -4.42 21.52
C LYS A 2 -12.85 -4.78 20.76
N LYS A 3 -12.75 -6.03 20.30
CA LYS A 3 -11.71 -6.45 19.37
C LYS A 3 -12.02 -5.76 18.04
N PHE A 4 -11.19 -4.81 17.63
CA PHE A 4 -11.17 -4.34 16.25
C PHE A 4 -10.57 -5.49 15.44
N LEU A 5 -11.41 -6.20 14.69
CA LEU A 5 -10.96 -7.06 13.60
C LEU A 5 -10.55 -6.08 12.49
N LEU A 6 -9.28 -5.66 12.49
CA LEU A 6 -8.64 -5.21 11.26
C LEU A 6 -8.60 -6.45 10.36
N THR A 7 -9.58 -6.58 9.47
CA THR A 7 -9.39 -7.35 8.24
C THR A 7 -8.27 -6.67 7.49
N GLY A 8 -7.06 -7.19 7.72
CA GLY A 8 -5.81 -6.73 7.15
C GLY A 8 -5.81 -7.03 5.67
N LEU A 9 -6.40 -6.13 4.90
CA LEU A 9 -6.06 -5.98 3.50
C LEU A 9 -4.62 -5.46 3.49
N LEU A 10 -3.73 -6.19 2.81
CA LEU A 10 -2.39 -5.78 2.39
C LEU A 10 -2.39 -4.38 1.73
N VAL A 11 -2.48 -3.32 2.56
CA VAL A 11 -2.25 -1.91 2.20
C VAL A 11 -0.99 -1.40 2.89
N VAL A 12 -0.10 -2.31 3.32
CA VAL A 12 1.19 -1.92 3.91
C VAL A 12 2.28 -1.79 2.83
N GLY A 13 2.08 -2.37 1.64
CA GLY A 13 3.00 -2.32 0.50
C GLY A 13 2.68 -1.23 -0.53
N GLY A 14 2.85 0.05 -0.16
CA GLY A 14 3.00 1.15 -1.13
C GLY A 14 1.72 1.72 -1.76
N LEU A 15 1.74 3.04 -1.99
CA LEU A 15 0.70 3.81 -2.69
C LEU A 15 0.38 3.28 -4.11
N LEU A 16 1.27 2.47 -4.69
CA LEU A 16 1.19 1.93 -6.05
C LEU A 16 0.05 0.91 -6.21
N ILE A 17 -0.18 0.03 -5.24
CA ILE A 17 -1.23 -1.00 -5.35
C ILE A 17 -2.62 -0.34 -5.23
N THR A 18 -2.76 0.61 -4.32
CA THR A 18 -4.02 1.36 -4.17
C THR A 18 -4.35 2.20 -5.40
N TRP A 19 -3.35 2.79 -6.07
CA TRP A 19 -3.60 3.58 -7.29
C TRP A 19 -4.01 2.71 -8.47
N ASN A 20 -3.31 1.58 -8.73
CA ASN A 20 -3.71 0.67 -9.81
C ASN A 20 -5.11 0.09 -9.57
N LEU A 21 -5.48 -0.28 -8.34
CA LEU A 21 -6.85 -0.71 -8.02
C LEU A 21 -7.91 0.41 -8.17
N LEU A 22 -7.51 1.68 -8.05
CA LEU A 22 -8.41 2.84 -8.19
C LEU A 22 -8.59 3.30 -9.65
N THR A 23 -7.67 2.95 -10.56
CA THR A 23 -7.73 3.35 -11.98
C THR A 23 -8.03 2.21 -12.95
N THR A 24 -7.91 0.93 -12.57
CA THR A 24 -8.23 -0.19 -13.46
C THR A 24 -9.73 -0.52 -13.63
N ASP A 25 -10.64 0.27 -13.03
CA ASP A 25 -12.08 0.13 -13.29
C ASP A 25 -12.56 0.89 -14.55
N SER A 26 -11.65 1.46 -15.35
CA SER A 26 -11.99 1.97 -16.68
C SER A 26 -11.22 1.24 -17.79
N GLU A 27 -11.93 0.29 -18.40
CA GLU A 27 -11.77 -0.18 -19.79
C GLU A 27 -10.53 -1.01 -20.15
N ASP A 28 -10.69 -2.34 -20.18
CA ASP A 28 -10.17 -3.14 -21.30
C ASP A 28 -11.04 -4.39 -21.54
N VAL A 29 -11.99 -4.26 -22.47
CA VAL A 29 -12.54 -5.41 -23.20
C VAL A 29 -12.42 -5.10 -24.69
N THR A 30 -11.19 -5.14 -25.20
CA THR A 30 -10.95 -5.26 -26.64
C THR A 30 -11.16 -6.71 -27.08
N ALA A 31 -12.36 -7.01 -27.58
CA ALA A 31 -12.62 -8.23 -28.34
C ALA A 31 -13.31 -7.88 -29.67
N ASP A 32 -12.52 -7.87 -30.74
CA ASP A 32 -13.00 -7.91 -32.12
C ASP A 32 -13.88 -9.16 -32.33
N GLN A 33 -15.19 -8.97 -32.49
CA GLN A 33 -16.05 -9.93 -33.17
C GLN A 33 -17.01 -9.20 -34.12
N ASP A 34 -16.72 -9.35 -35.41
CA ASP A 34 -17.66 -9.16 -36.51
C ASP A 34 -18.91 -10.02 -36.27
N GLU A 35 -20.06 -9.40 -36.00
CA GLU A 35 -21.36 -9.99 -36.37
C GLU A 35 -22.41 -8.90 -36.66
N GLU A 36 -22.84 -8.89 -37.92
CA GLU A 36 -23.88 -8.06 -38.50
C GLU A 36 -25.27 -8.50 -38.01
N VAL A 37 -25.90 -7.79 -37.08
CA VAL A 37 -27.35 -7.94 -36.81
C VAL A 37 -28.02 -6.62 -36.39
N GLY A 38 -28.95 -6.16 -37.24
CA GLY A 38 -30.29 -5.67 -36.87
C GLY A 38 -30.45 -4.55 -35.84
N LEU A 39 -30.68 -3.33 -36.34
CA LEU A 39 -31.20 -2.18 -35.61
C LEU A 39 -32.59 -2.46 -34.99
N GLU A 40 -32.71 -2.43 -33.67
CA GLU A 40 -33.94 -2.06 -32.97
C GLU A 40 -33.63 -1.03 -31.88
N ASP A 41 -34.33 0.11 -31.98
CA ASP A 41 -34.21 1.29 -31.12
C ASP A 41 -34.56 0.95 -29.67
N SER A 42 -33.60 1.17 -28.76
CA SER A 42 -33.79 1.08 -27.32
C SER A 42 -33.24 2.35 -26.67
N ASP A 43 -34.10 3.36 -26.61
CA ASP A 43 -33.91 4.57 -25.80
C ASP A 43 -33.84 4.17 -24.32
N THR A 44 -32.63 4.00 -23.79
CA THR A 44 -32.40 3.95 -22.35
C THR A 44 -31.48 5.11 -22.00
N ASP A 45 -32.10 6.22 -21.61
CA ASP A 45 -31.45 7.34 -20.89
C ASP A 45 -30.84 6.78 -19.60
N SER A 46 -29.59 6.34 -19.68
CA SER A 46 -28.77 6.03 -18.53
C SER A 46 -28.04 7.31 -18.15
N ASP A 47 -28.74 8.21 -17.45
CA ASP A 47 -28.12 9.23 -16.60
C ASP A 47 -27.43 8.51 -15.44
N SER A 48 -26.28 7.89 -15.71
CA SER A 48 -25.33 7.56 -14.67
C SER A 48 -24.68 8.87 -14.26
N GLU A 49 -25.17 9.43 -13.14
CA GLU A 49 -24.45 10.44 -12.38
C GLU A 49 -23.09 9.82 -12.00
N GLU A 50 -22.08 10.06 -12.83
CA GLU A 50 -20.68 9.89 -12.44
C GLU A 50 -20.48 10.80 -11.23
N GLU A 51 -20.50 10.22 -10.03
CA GLU A 51 -20.02 10.91 -8.84
C GLU A 51 -18.59 11.35 -9.17
N GLU A 52 -18.39 12.65 -9.38
CA GLU A 52 -17.07 13.26 -9.49
C GLU A 52 -16.28 12.83 -8.26
N LYS A 53 -15.42 11.80 -8.41
CA LYS A 53 -14.47 11.41 -7.38
C LYS A 53 -13.63 12.66 -7.09
N GLU A 54 -13.90 13.29 -5.95
CA GLU A 54 -13.20 14.49 -5.49
C GLU A 54 -11.70 14.17 -5.49
N SER A 55 -10.98 14.70 -6.48
CA SER A 55 -9.57 14.36 -6.67
C SER A 55 -8.80 14.84 -5.44
N ILE A 56 -8.30 13.90 -4.62
CA ILE A 56 -7.51 14.23 -3.43
C ILE A 56 -6.31 15.08 -3.86
N GLU A 57 -6.28 16.34 -3.40
CA GLU A 57 -5.15 17.23 -3.66
C GLU A 57 -3.94 16.78 -2.83
N VAL A 58 -3.03 16.03 -3.47
CA VAL A 58 -1.81 15.48 -2.87
C VAL A 58 -1.03 16.51 -2.06
N GLU A 59 -0.91 17.73 -2.56
CA GLU A 59 -0.18 18.81 -1.90
C GLU A 59 -0.80 19.20 -0.55
N GLU A 60 -2.13 19.32 -0.50
CA GLU A 60 -2.85 19.64 0.73
C GLU A 60 -2.80 18.46 1.71
N LEU A 61 -2.91 17.22 1.23
CA LEU A 61 -2.78 16.03 2.06
C LEU A 61 -1.41 15.95 2.75
N VAL A 62 -0.33 16.10 1.98
CA VAL A 62 1.04 16.09 2.52
C VAL A 62 1.26 17.26 3.49
N LYS A 63 0.72 18.43 3.17
CA LYS A 63 0.79 19.60 4.05
C LYS A 63 0.06 19.36 5.38
N GLN A 64 -1.11 18.72 5.36
CA GLN A 64 -1.83 18.32 6.58
C GLN A 64 -1.02 17.29 7.39
N ALA A 65 -0.46 16.26 6.74
CA ALA A 65 0.40 15.28 7.40
C ALA A 65 1.59 15.93 8.11
N LYS A 66 2.28 16.85 7.43
CA LYS A 66 3.39 17.64 8.00
C LYS A 66 2.92 18.53 9.16
N ASN A 67 1.76 19.18 9.04
CA ASN A 67 1.19 20.00 10.11
C ASN A 67 0.87 19.19 11.36
N GLU A 68 0.29 18.00 11.18
CA GLU A 68 -0.07 17.10 12.27
C GLU A 68 1.18 16.57 12.99
N TYR A 69 2.18 16.11 12.23
CA TYR A 69 3.49 15.75 12.81
C TYR A 69 4.13 16.93 13.57
N ASN A 70 4.15 18.13 12.99
CA ASN A 70 4.72 19.31 13.65
C ASN A 70 3.94 19.70 14.92
N ARG A 71 2.64 19.48 14.96
CA ARG A 71 1.81 19.67 16.16
C ARG A 71 2.20 18.67 17.23
N LEU A 72 2.32 17.39 16.88
CA LEU A 72 2.76 16.33 17.77
C LEU A 72 4.13 16.62 18.39
N LEU A 73 5.12 16.98 17.56
CA LEU A 73 6.48 17.31 17.99
C LEU A 73 6.54 18.53 18.93
N LYS A 74 5.67 19.54 18.71
CA LYS A 74 5.60 20.71 19.61
C LYS A 74 5.00 20.38 20.96
N GLN A 75 4.08 19.41 21.01
CA GLN A 75 3.37 19.02 22.22
C GLN A 75 4.18 18.00 23.04
N ASN A 76 4.93 17.14 22.37
CA ASN A 76 5.64 16.01 22.96
C ASN A 76 7.01 15.87 22.28
N ASN A 77 8.08 15.74 23.05
CA ASN A 77 9.37 15.30 22.50
C ASN A 77 9.44 13.77 22.39
N THR A 78 8.83 13.08 23.35
CA THR A 78 8.72 11.62 23.39
C THR A 78 7.28 11.20 23.69
N LEU A 79 6.89 10.02 23.20
CA LEU A 79 5.61 9.38 23.49
C LEU A 79 5.84 7.92 23.88
N THR A 80 5.00 7.36 24.75
CA THR A 80 5.04 5.94 25.07
C THR A 80 3.99 5.20 24.26
N VAL A 81 4.43 4.33 23.36
CA VAL A 81 3.59 3.49 22.49
C VAL A 81 4.01 2.03 22.72
N ASN A 82 3.06 1.14 23.01
CA ASN A 82 3.35 -0.29 23.26
C ASN A 82 4.49 -0.54 24.26
N ASN A 83 4.54 0.23 25.36
CA ASN A 83 5.60 0.21 26.39
C ASN A 83 7.00 0.59 25.88
N GLN A 84 7.12 1.16 24.68
CA GLN A 84 8.35 1.71 24.13
C GLN A 84 8.30 3.22 24.13
N GLU A 85 9.40 3.87 24.50
CA GLU A 85 9.54 5.32 24.38
C GLU A 85 9.99 5.67 22.96
N ILE A 86 9.16 6.43 22.26
CA ILE A 86 9.36 6.86 20.88
C ILE A 86 9.81 8.32 20.90
N GLU A 87 10.98 8.58 20.32
CA GLU A 87 11.49 9.93 20.11
C GLU A 87 10.92 10.50 18.81
N LEU A 88 10.08 11.55 18.91
CA LEU A 88 9.42 12.13 17.74
C LEU A 88 10.38 12.90 16.83
N SER A 89 11.54 13.34 17.33
CA SER A 89 12.59 13.97 16.52
C SER A 89 13.36 13.01 15.62
N ASN A 90 13.16 11.70 15.76
CA ASN A 90 13.80 10.70 14.91
C ASN A 90 13.25 10.77 13.47
N ASP A 91 14.12 10.87 12.47
CA ASP A 91 13.73 11.01 11.06
C ASP A 91 12.95 9.79 10.53
N ASP A 92 13.26 8.57 10.99
CA ASP A 92 12.52 7.35 10.66
C ASP A 92 11.09 7.42 11.20
N VAL A 93 10.94 7.83 12.47
CA VAL A 93 9.62 8.01 13.11
C VAL A 93 8.80 9.08 12.39
N ARG A 94 9.43 10.22 12.04
CA ARG A 94 8.80 11.27 11.22
C ARG A 94 8.28 10.71 9.91
N ARG A 95 9.10 9.95 9.18
CA ARG A 95 8.75 9.35 7.89
C ARG A 95 7.53 8.46 8.05
N TRP A 96 7.54 7.54 9.02
CA TRP A 96 6.42 6.63 9.28
C TRP A 96 5.13 7.38 9.65
N ILE A 97 5.20 8.39 10.52
CA ILE A 97 4.00 9.19 10.89
C ILE A 97 3.37 9.87 9.68
N ILE A 98 4.17 10.55 8.87
CA ILE A 98 3.67 11.25 7.68
C ILE A 98 3.13 10.25 6.66
N LYS A 99 3.86 9.15 6.43
CA LYS A 99 3.46 8.09 5.49
C LYS A 99 2.13 7.46 5.90
N THR A 100 1.96 7.09 7.17
CA THR A 100 0.72 6.54 7.69
C THR A 100 -0.44 7.51 7.49
N TYR A 101 -0.27 8.79 7.83
CA TYR A 101 -1.33 9.79 7.64
C TYR A 101 -1.79 9.85 6.18
N ILE A 102 -0.84 9.91 5.25
CA ILE A 102 -1.13 9.95 3.81
C ILE A 102 -1.86 8.66 3.38
N GLN A 103 -1.34 7.49 3.78
CA GLN A 103 -1.89 6.20 3.38
C GLN A 103 -3.31 5.96 3.91
N THR A 104 -3.59 6.27 5.18
CA THR A 104 -4.93 6.03 5.74
C THR A 104 -5.97 6.97 5.16
N ARG A 105 -5.61 8.22 4.88
CA ARG A 105 -6.49 9.18 4.19
C ARG A 105 -6.75 8.78 2.75
N MET A 106 -5.74 8.32 2.02
CA MET A 106 -5.90 7.91 0.62
C MET A 106 -6.66 6.60 0.45
N SER A 107 -6.41 5.61 1.33
CA SER A 107 -6.89 4.24 1.13
C SER A 107 -8.18 3.94 1.90
N ALA A 108 -8.27 4.43 3.14
CA ALA A 108 -9.39 4.12 4.04
C ALA A 108 -10.29 5.35 4.31
N GLN A 109 -9.94 6.52 3.79
CA GLN A 109 -10.58 7.80 4.12
C GLN A 109 -10.65 8.04 5.64
N GLU A 110 -9.63 7.57 6.36
CA GLU A 110 -9.55 7.64 7.81
C GLU A 110 -8.71 8.82 8.31
N ASP A 111 -9.29 9.56 9.25
CA ASP A 111 -8.74 10.77 9.84
C ASP A 111 -7.96 10.41 11.12
N LEU A 112 -6.77 9.83 10.95
CA LEU A 112 -5.87 9.56 12.07
C LEU A 112 -5.15 10.82 12.51
N GLU A 113 -5.24 11.15 13.80
CA GLU A 113 -4.60 12.31 14.40
C GLU A 113 -4.05 11.98 15.80
N GLY A 114 -3.14 12.83 16.29
CA GLY A 114 -2.68 12.81 17.67
C GLY A 114 -1.90 11.54 18.00
N THR A 115 -2.05 11.05 19.23
CA THR A 115 -1.35 9.84 19.68
C THR A 115 -1.79 8.60 18.90
N ASN A 116 -3.05 8.54 18.44
CA ASN A 116 -3.54 7.41 17.65
C ASN A 116 -2.80 7.27 16.32
N LEU A 117 -2.49 8.40 15.66
CA LEU A 117 -1.65 8.38 14.45
C LEU A 117 -0.28 7.76 14.75
N VAL A 118 0.35 8.15 15.87
CA VAL A 118 1.65 7.60 16.26
C VAL A 118 1.56 6.12 16.59
N ASP A 119 0.52 5.69 17.32
CA ASP A 119 0.28 4.29 17.67
C ASP A 119 0.19 3.43 16.40
N VAL A 120 -0.67 3.81 15.44
CA VAL A 120 -0.85 3.09 14.18
C VAL A 120 0.42 3.13 13.32
N SER A 121 1.14 4.25 13.27
CA SER A 121 2.40 4.34 12.54
C SER A 121 3.47 3.39 13.08
N MET A 122 3.57 3.29 14.41
CA MET A 122 4.53 2.37 15.03
C MET A 122 4.10 0.91 14.86
N GLU A 123 2.79 0.64 14.87
CA GLU A 123 2.27 -0.69 14.52
C GLU A 123 2.64 -1.07 13.09
N TYR A 124 2.41 -0.21 12.10
CA TYR A 124 2.79 -0.48 10.70
C TYR A 124 4.29 -0.70 10.54
N ARG A 125 5.12 0.13 11.19
CA ARG A 125 6.56 -0.04 11.22
C ARG A 125 6.97 -1.39 11.82
N GLN A 126 6.35 -1.80 12.93
CA GLN A 126 6.63 -3.07 13.58
C GLN A 126 6.17 -4.26 12.73
N ARG A 127 4.98 -4.19 12.13
CA ARG A 127 4.45 -5.21 11.21
C ARG A 127 5.36 -5.38 9.98
N ALA A 128 5.88 -4.29 9.42
CA ALA A 128 6.83 -4.36 8.31
C ALA A 128 8.13 -5.10 8.70
N GLN A 129 8.60 -4.95 9.94
CA GLN A 129 9.73 -5.74 10.44
C GLN A 129 9.36 -7.21 10.65
N LEU A 130 8.21 -7.48 11.28
CA LEU A 130 7.74 -8.85 11.52
C LEU A 130 7.51 -9.62 10.22
N MET A 131 7.08 -8.96 9.14
CA MET A 131 6.98 -9.55 7.80
C MET A 131 8.36 -10.02 7.28
N LYS A 132 9.42 -9.22 7.48
CA LYS A 132 10.79 -9.60 7.10
C LYS A 132 11.25 -10.83 7.89
N ASP A 133 10.98 -10.84 9.19
CA ASP A 133 11.36 -11.94 10.08
C ASP A 133 10.59 -13.23 9.72
N TRP A 134 9.27 -13.13 9.54
CA TRP A 134 8.40 -14.25 9.13
C TRP A 134 8.83 -14.87 7.79
N ALA A 135 9.06 -14.05 6.77
CA ALA A 135 9.50 -14.53 5.46
C ALA A 135 10.85 -15.27 5.56
N GLN A 136 11.75 -14.81 6.43
CA GLN A 136 13.03 -15.47 6.64
C GLN A 136 12.90 -16.77 7.44
N GLU A 137 12.15 -16.78 8.53
CA GLU A 137 12.06 -17.92 9.44
C GLU A 137 11.25 -19.08 8.86
N GLU A 138 10.07 -18.78 8.31
CA GLU A 138 9.12 -19.79 7.82
C GLU A 138 9.37 -20.20 6.36
N TYR A 139 9.90 -19.27 5.57
CA TYR A 139 10.05 -19.44 4.12
C TYR A 139 11.50 -19.43 3.64
N GLN A 140 12.47 -19.07 4.49
CA GLN A 140 13.89 -18.93 4.13
C GLN A 140 14.09 -17.94 2.98
N VAL A 141 13.24 -16.90 2.94
CA VAL A 141 13.27 -15.84 1.94
C VAL A 141 13.95 -14.61 2.55
N THR A 142 15.06 -14.20 1.94
CA THR A 142 15.68 -12.89 2.16
C THR A 142 15.66 -12.05 0.89
N ILE A 143 15.86 -10.74 1.05
CA ILE A 143 16.12 -9.80 -0.04
C ILE A 143 17.34 -8.97 0.28
N THR A 144 18.16 -8.76 -0.74
CA THR A 144 19.36 -7.93 -0.70
C THR A 144 19.06 -6.52 -1.20
N ASP A 145 19.85 -5.54 -0.76
CA ASP A 145 19.66 -4.15 -1.17
C ASP A 145 19.68 -3.97 -2.69
N ASN A 146 20.59 -4.68 -3.38
CA ASN A 146 20.67 -4.65 -4.85
C ASN A 146 19.39 -5.20 -5.52
N GLU A 147 18.70 -6.18 -4.92
CA GLU A 147 17.42 -6.65 -5.46
C GLU A 147 16.33 -5.59 -5.31
N VAL A 148 16.32 -4.84 -4.20
CA VAL A 148 15.38 -3.73 -3.99
C VAL A 148 15.66 -2.58 -4.95
N GLU A 149 16.93 -2.18 -5.10
CA GLU A 149 17.34 -1.10 -6.01
C GLU A 149 16.98 -1.42 -7.47
N ASN A 150 17.28 -2.65 -7.94
CA ASN A 150 16.90 -3.07 -9.29
C ASN A 150 15.37 -3.05 -9.49
N PHE A 151 14.61 -3.47 -8.47
CA PHE A 151 13.15 -3.39 -8.53
C PHE A 151 12.65 -1.95 -8.56
N ILE A 152 13.24 -1.06 -7.76
CA ILE A 152 12.95 0.38 -7.80
C ILE A 152 13.20 0.96 -9.19
N ASP A 153 14.33 0.62 -9.82
CA ASP A 153 14.63 1.08 -11.19
C ASP A 153 13.59 0.61 -12.21
N GLU A 154 13.17 -0.65 -12.13
CA GLU A 154 12.10 -1.20 -12.96
C GLU A 154 10.78 -0.46 -12.75
N GLN A 155 10.40 -0.19 -11.49
CA GLN A 155 9.19 0.56 -11.15
C GLN A 155 9.27 2.01 -11.63
N ILE A 156 10.41 2.69 -11.45
CA ILE A 156 10.61 4.06 -11.94
C ILE A 156 10.47 4.11 -13.46
N SER A 157 11.03 3.14 -14.19
CA SER A 157 10.89 3.07 -15.65
C SER A 157 9.42 2.96 -16.05
N TYR A 158 8.67 2.03 -15.45
CA TYR A 158 7.25 1.85 -15.72
C TYR A 158 6.43 3.11 -15.39
N ILE A 159 6.68 3.71 -14.22
CA ILE A 159 6.00 4.92 -13.75
C ILE A 159 6.28 6.09 -14.69
N ASN A 160 7.52 6.26 -15.15
CA ASN A 160 7.90 7.36 -16.05
C ASN A 160 7.15 7.31 -17.39
N ASP A 161 6.85 6.11 -17.87
CA ASP A 161 6.12 5.89 -19.12
C ASP A 161 4.60 6.05 -18.94
N SER A 162 4.09 6.03 -17.69
CA SER A 162 2.67 6.22 -17.37
C SER A 162 2.27 7.70 -17.31
N SER A 163 1.26 8.08 -18.10
CA SER A 163 0.69 9.43 -18.12
C SER A 163 -0.04 9.81 -16.83
N GLU A 164 -0.45 8.83 -16.03
CA GLU A 164 -1.19 9.04 -14.78
C GLU A 164 -0.28 8.97 -13.55
N SER A 165 0.59 7.94 -13.50
CA SER A 165 1.44 7.71 -12.32
C SER A 165 2.56 8.74 -12.22
N ASN A 166 3.22 9.10 -13.33
CA ASN A 166 4.36 10.02 -13.28
C ASN A 166 3.99 11.40 -12.68
N PRO A 167 2.90 12.07 -13.12
CA PRO A 167 2.49 13.34 -12.51
C PRO A 167 2.13 13.21 -11.02
N PHE A 168 1.51 12.11 -10.62
CA PHE A 168 1.17 11.85 -9.22
C PHE A 168 2.43 11.81 -8.35
N PHE A 169 3.42 10.99 -8.72
CA PHE A 169 4.66 10.86 -7.93
C PHE A 169 5.51 12.12 -7.94
N ILE A 170 5.51 12.90 -9.03
CA ILE A 170 6.14 14.24 -9.05
C ILE A 170 5.47 15.17 -8.04
N LYS A 171 4.14 15.22 -7.98
CA LYS A 171 3.42 16.05 -7.01
C LYS A 171 3.71 15.60 -5.57
N MET A 172 3.68 14.29 -5.32
CA MET A 172 3.98 13.72 -4.00
C MET A 172 5.40 14.06 -3.54
N SER A 173 6.41 13.85 -4.38
CA SER A 173 7.81 14.16 -4.03
C SER A 173 8.01 15.65 -3.79
N ASN A 174 7.45 16.51 -4.66
CA ASN A 174 7.52 17.96 -4.49
C ASN A 174 6.84 18.43 -3.20
N ALA A 175 5.67 17.88 -2.87
CA ALA A 175 4.96 18.22 -1.63
C ALA A 175 5.73 17.75 -0.39
N LEU A 176 6.45 16.62 -0.49
CA LEU A 176 7.35 16.13 0.55
C LEU A 176 8.65 16.92 0.65
N ASP A 177 8.95 17.79 -0.31
CA ASP A 177 10.20 18.57 -0.43
C ASP A 177 11.43 17.67 -0.62
N ILE A 178 11.28 16.64 -1.45
CA ILE A 178 12.33 15.71 -1.86
C ILE A 178 12.28 15.49 -3.38
N SER A 179 13.38 15.05 -3.98
CA SER A 179 13.40 14.62 -5.37
C SER A 179 12.56 13.36 -5.57
N LYS A 180 12.14 13.12 -6.82
CA LYS A 180 11.42 11.89 -7.17
C LYS A 180 12.27 10.64 -6.93
N GLU A 181 13.59 10.74 -7.12
CA GLU A 181 14.52 9.65 -6.87
C GLU A 181 14.61 9.35 -5.36
N GLU A 182 14.80 10.38 -4.52
CA GLU A 182 14.76 10.23 -3.05
C GLU A 182 13.41 9.68 -2.56
N TYR A 183 12.30 10.03 -3.21
CA TYR A 183 11.00 9.44 -2.89
C TYR A 183 11.00 7.91 -3.07
N PHE A 184 11.53 7.39 -4.18
CA PHE A 184 11.52 5.94 -4.37
C PHE A 184 12.61 5.23 -3.56
N TYR A 185 13.83 5.79 -3.52
CA TYR A 185 15.00 5.16 -2.92
C TYR A 185 15.13 5.34 -1.40
N GLU A 186 14.50 6.36 -0.82
CA GLU A 186 14.57 6.60 0.63
C GLU A 186 13.21 6.54 1.29
N TRP A 187 12.17 7.06 0.63
CA TRP A 187 10.83 7.14 1.23
C TRP A 187 10.03 5.84 1.08
N GLU A 188 10.00 5.26 -0.11
CA GLU A 188 9.27 4.03 -0.43
C GLU A 188 10.13 2.75 -0.37
N TYR A 189 11.43 2.85 -0.06
CA TYR A 189 12.34 1.71 -0.05
C TYR A 189 11.83 0.50 0.73
N ASP A 190 11.36 0.72 1.97
CA ASP A 190 10.81 -0.34 2.81
C ASP A 190 9.56 -0.98 2.21
N SER A 191 8.71 -0.19 1.51
CA SER A 191 7.53 -0.73 0.80
C SER A 191 7.95 -1.67 -0.32
N PHE A 192 8.96 -1.27 -1.10
CA PHE A 192 9.46 -2.08 -2.22
C PHE A 192 10.14 -3.37 -1.73
N ALA A 193 10.92 -3.28 -0.67
CA ALA A 193 11.52 -4.45 -0.04
C ALA A 193 10.44 -5.41 0.48
N GLN A 194 9.38 -4.89 1.10
CA GLN A 194 8.25 -5.70 1.56
C GLN A 194 7.50 -6.33 0.37
N GLN A 195 7.20 -5.59 -0.68
CA GLN A 195 6.51 -6.11 -1.85
C GLN A 195 7.28 -7.26 -2.50
N LEU A 196 8.60 -7.13 -2.65
CA LEU A 196 9.40 -8.23 -3.19
C LEU A 196 9.41 -9.47 -2.27
N LEU A 197 9.32 -9.28 -0.94
CA LEU A 197 9.23 -10.39 0.01
C LEU A 197 7.90 -11.11 -0.17
N GLU A 198 6.80 -10.37 -0.20
CA GLU A 198 5.45 -10.88 -0.46
C GLU A 198 5.42 -11.66 -1.77
N ASP A 199 5.94 -11.10 -2.87
CA ASP A 199 5.99 -11.76 -4.18
C ASP A 199 6.74 -13.10 -4.15
N ARG A 200 7.83 -13.20 -3.36
CA ARG A 200 8.60 -14.44 -3.21
C ARG A 200 7.86 -15.47 -2.37
N VAL A 201 7.29 -15.04 -1.25
CA VAL A 201 6.52 -15.92 -0.36
C VAL A 201 5.28 -16.44 -1.10
N LEU A 202 4.53 -15.59 -1.81
CA LEU A 202 3.36 -15.98 -2.60
C LEU A 202 3.69 -17.07 -3.62
N LYS A 203 4.84 -16.96 -4.31
CA LYS A 203 5.30 -18.01 -5.24
C LYS A 203 5.51 -19.35 -4.53
N ILE A 204 6.19 -19.34 -3.38
CA ILE A 204 6.40 -20.56 -2.59
C ILE A 204 5.08 -21.14 -2.09
N MET A 205 4.16 -20.29 -1.62
CA MET A 205 2.84 -20.74 -1.16
C MET A 205 2.01 -21.34 -2.28
N ALA A 206 2.01 -20.74 -3.48
CA ALA A 206 1.33 -21.27 -4.65
C ALA A 206 1.88 -22.64 -5.07
N GLU A 207 3.19 -22.88 -4.93
CA GLU A 207 3.80 -24.19 -5.17
C GLU A 207 3.41 -25.23 -4.10
N ARG A 208 3.34 -24.83 -2.82
CA ARG A 208 2.93 -25.70 -1.70
C ARG A 208 1.44 -26.02 -1.70
N HIS A 209 0.63 -25.11 -2.22
CA HIS A 209 -0.83 -25.21 -2.27
C HIS A 209 -1.31 -25.11 -3.72
N PRO A 210 -1.08 -26.16 -4.53
CA PRO A 210 -1.43 -26.13 -5.94
C PRO A 210 -2.92 -25.93 -6.15
N LYS A 211 -3.25 -25.44 -7.35
CA LYS A 211 -4.61 -25.23 -7.83
C LYS A 211 -5.42 -26.52 -7.78
N GLU A 212 -6.66 -26.45 -7.33
CA GLU A 212 -7.61 -27.58 -7.34
C GLU A 212 -8.25 -27.77 -8.74
N GLU A 213 -8.79 -28.96 -9.03
CA GLU A 213 -9.25 -29.37 -10.38
C GLU A 213 -10.29 -28.41 -10.99
N ASP A 214 -11.21 -27.90 -10.17
CA ASP A 214 -12.31 -27.02 -10.59
C ASP A 214 -12.11 -25.54 -10.16
N GLU A 215 -10.94 -25.20 -9.60
CA GLU A 215 -10.64 -23.84 -9.18
C GLU A 215 -10.37 -22.95 -10.41
N SER A 216 -10.71 -21.66 -10.36
CA SER A 216 -10.23 -20.70 -11.39
C SER A 216 -8.84 -20.20 -11.02
N PRO A 217 -8.02 -19.69 -11.96
CA PRO A 217 -6.74 -19.05 -11.61
C PRO A 217 -6.90 -17.92 -10.59
N GLU A 218 -7.96 -17.11 -10.70
CA GLU A 218 -8.24 -15.98 -9.82
C GLU A 218 -8.63 -16.45 -8.42
N ALA A 219 -9.51 -17.45 -8.33
CA ALA A 219 -9.88 -18.07 -7.05
C ALA A 219 -8.69 -18.72 -6.35
N HIS A 220 -7.79 -19.34 -7.12
CA HIS A 220 -6.53 -19.88 -6.60
C HIS A 220 -5.65 -18.78 -6.01
N GLN A 221 -5.44 -17.70 -6.75
CA GLN A 221 -4.64 -16.57 -6.30
C GLN A 221 -5.21 -15.94 -5.01
N GLU A 222 -6.52 -15.70 -4.97
CA GLU A 222 -7.19 -15.15 -3.79
C GLU A 222 -7.01 -16.06 -2.56
N ARG A 223 -7.19 -17.37 -2.72
CA ARG A 223 -6.97 -18.34 -1.64
C ARG A 223 -5.53 -18.33 -1.14
N ILE A 224 -4.54 -18.19 -2.03
CA ILE A 224 -3.13 -18.12 -1.63
C ILE A 224 -2.83 -16.83 -0.86
N ILE A 225 -3.37 -15.69 -1.30
CA ILE A 225 -3.23 -14.41 -0.59
C ILE A 225 -3.87 -14.50 0.80
N GLN A 226 -5.09 -15.02 0.91
CA GLN A 226 -5.76 -15.20 2.21
C GLN A 226 -4.95 -16.09 3.15
N LYS A 227 -4.36 -17.18 2.64
CA LYS A 227 -3.47 -18.04 3.44
C LYS A 227 -2.22 -17.32 3.92
N MET A 228 -1.62 -16.51 3.05
CA MET A 228 -0.45 -15.69 3.40
C MET A 228 -0.79 -14.73 4.54
N GLU A 229 -1.93 -14.04 4.43
CA GLU A 229 -2.42 -13.12 5.45
C GLU A 229 -2.74 -13.82 6.77
N GLU A 230 -3.38 -14.99 6.73
CA GLU A 230 -3.65 -15.82 7.92
C GLU A 230 -2.35 -16.20 8.63
N GLU A 231 -1.39 -16.79 7.94
CA GLU A 231 -0.12 -17.23 8.53
C GLU A 231 0.73 -16.06 9.04
N LEU A 232 0.77 -14.94 8.32
CA LEU A 232 1.47 -13.74 8.77
C LEU A 232 0.82 -13.16 10.04
N ASN A 233 -0.51 -13.10 10.10
CA ASN A 233 -1.22 -12.59 11.29
C ASN A 233 -1.01 -13.52 12.49
N GLU A 234 -1.03 -14.83 12.30
CA GLU A 234 -0.70 -15.80 13.35
C GLU A 234 0.73 -15.58 13.87
N TYR A 235 1.71 -15.42 12.98
CA TYR A 235 3.08 -15.12 13.37
C TYR A 235 3.20 -13.80 14.14
N ILE A 236 2.53 -12.74 13.68
CA ILE A 236 2.52 -11.43 14.36
C ILE A 236 1.94 -11.56 15.77
N ASP A 237 0.81 -12.25 15.94
CA ASP A 237 0.16 -12.45 17.24
C ASP A 237 1.04 -13.23 18.23
N GLU A 238 1.92 -14.11 17.74
CA GLU A 238 2.87 -14.87 18.57
C GLU A 238 4.11 -14.05 19.00
N HIS A 239 4.38 -12.94 18.31
CA HIS A 239 5.61 -12.13 18.47
C HIS A 239 5.36 -10.69 18.97
N LEU A 240 4.11 -10.36 19.33
CA LEU A 240 3.70 -9.10 20.00
C LEU A 240 3.48 -9.30 21.52
#